data_AF-A0A4Q3RHG9-F1
#
_entry.id   AF-A0A4Q3RHG9-F1
#
_cell.length_a   1.000
_cell.length_b   1.000
_cell.length_c   1.000
_cell.angle_alpha   90.00
_cell.angle_beta   90.00
_cell.angle_gamma   90.00
#
_symmetry.space_group_name_H-M   'P 1'
#
loop_
_entity.id
_entity.type
_entity.pdbx_description
1 polymer ?
#
loop_
_entity_poly.entity_id
_entity_poly.type
_entity_poly.pdbx_seq_one_letter_code
_entity_poly.pdbx_strand_id
1 'polypeptide(L)'
;PLLETLIFQYAIIETCRKKYHPMVCCLISATAFSVFHFYNPIYVIYAFFAGMMFGYFYFIRTTVWRGVLLVFFAHFFYNSLVFLVTLP
;
A
#
# COMPACT_ATOMS: atom_id res chain seq x y z
N PRO A 1 3.59 8.89 -2.23
CA PRO A 1 3.57 7.55 -2.85
C PRO A 1 4.89 6.75 -2.79
N LEU A 2 6.04 7.27 -3.25
CA LEU A 2 7.28 6.46 -3.36
C LEU A 2 7.81 5.97 -2.00
N LEU A 3 8.05 6.88 -1.05
CA LEU A 3 8.53 6.52 0.29
C LEU A 3 7.56 5.56 1.00
N GLU A 4 6.27 5.85 0.92
CA GLU A 4 5.22 4.99 1.46
C GLU A 4 5.26 3.59 0.84
N THR A 5 5.43 3.48 -0.49
CA THR A 5 5.57 2.19 -1.17
C THR A 5 6.79 1.41 -0.68
N LEU A 6 7.93 2.10 -0.50
CA LEU A 6 9.17 1.48 -0.02
C LEU A 6 9.05 0.99 1.43
N ILE A 7 8.34 1.73 2.28
CA ILE A 7 8.15 1.37 3.69
C ILE A 7 7.09 0.28 3.82
N PHE A 8 5.87 0.54 3.34
CA PHE A 8 4.71 -0.28 3.65
C PHE A 8 4.63 -1.51 2.77
N GLN A 9 4.96 -1.44 1.48
CA GLN A 9 4.90 -2.60 0.59
C GLN A 9 6.25 -3.30 0.50
N TYR A 10 7.36 -2.61 0.25
CA TYR A 10 8.65 -3.29 0.17
C TYR A 10 9.16 -3.76 1.55
N ALA A 11 9.44 -2.85 2.49
CA ALA A 11 10.12 -3.23 3.73
C ALA A 11 9.27 -4.19 4.60
N ILE A 12 7.98 -3.88 4.80
CA ILE A 12 7.11 -4.74 5.63
C ILE A 12 6.85 -6.09 4.96
N ILE A 13 6.45 -6.13 3.68
CA ILE A 13 6.10 -7.41 3.04
C ILE A 13 7.34 -8.30 2.87
N GLU A 14 8.50 -7.75 2.48
CA GLU A 14 9.73 -8.54 2.34
C GLU A 14 10.28 -9.04 3.67
N THR A 15 10.05 -8.30 4.76
CA THR A 15 10.42 -8.78 6.10
C THR A 15 9.44 -9.84 6.59
N CYS A 16 8.14 -9.59 6.45
CA CYS A 16 7.08 -10.48 6.91
C CYS A 16 7.06 -11.83 6.19
N ARG A 17 7.26 -11.85 4.86
CA ARG A 17 7.17 -13.06 4.04
C ARG A 17 8.22 -14.13 4.37
N LYS A 18 9.25 -13.76 5.15
CA LYS A 18 10.25 -14.71 5.66
C LYS A 18 9.65 -15.69 6.68
N LYS A 19 8.51 -15.34 7.29
CA LYS A 19 7.90 -16.10 8.40
C LYS A 19 6.40 -16.38 8.22
N TYR A 20 5.68 -15.56 7.46
CA TYR A 20 4.22 -15.63 7.38
C TYR A 20 3.70 -15.82 5.96
N HIS A 21 2.46 -16.30 5.87
CA HIS A 21 1.74 -16.44 4.61
C HIS A 21 1.58 -15.08 3.91
N PRO A 22 1.67 -14.98 2.57
CA PRO A 22 1.63 -13.71 1.87
C PRO A 22 0.41 -12.83 2.17
N MET A 23 -0.77 -13.45 2.36
CA MET A 23 -2.00 -12.71 2.73
C MET A 23 -1.88 -12.05 4.10
N VAL A 24 -1.23 -12.71 5.06
CA VAL A 24 -0.96 -12.13 6.39
C VAL A 24 -0.02 -10.94 6.26
N CYS A 25 0.97 -11.02 5.37
CA CYS A 25 1.87 -9.89 5.12
C CYS A 25 1.20 -8.70 4.45
N CYS A 26 0.26 -8.95 3.53
CA CYS A 26 -0.58 -7.90 2.96
C CYS A 26 -1.45 -7.24 4.04
N LEU A 27 -2.04 -8.04 4.93
CA LEU A 27 -2.85 -7.53 6.04
C LEU A 27 -2.04 -6.67 7.03
N ILE A 28 -0.84 -7.11 7.40
CA ILE A 28 0.08 -6.34 8.27
C ILE A 28 0.49 -5.03 7.58
N SER A 29 0.88 -5.11 6.30
CA SER A 29 1.22 -3.94 5.48
C SER A 29 0.07 -2.93 5.40
N ALA A 30 -1.14 -3.40 5.10
CA ALA A 30 -2.34 -2.57 5.00
C ALA A 30 -2.72 -1.93 6.34
N THR A 31 -2.59 -2.67 7.44
CA THR A 31 -2.84 -2.15 8.79
C THR A 31 -1.86 -1.05 9.14
N ALA A 32 -0.56 -1.25 8.89
CA ALA A 32 0.46 -0.23 9.13
C ALA A 32 0.24 1.03 8.27
N PHE A 33 -0.11 0.85 6.99
CA PHE A 33 -0.44 1.97 6.09
C PHE A 33 -1.68 2.74 6.56
N SER A 34 -2.73 2.02 6.98
CA SER A 34 -3.96 2.60 7.53
C SER A 34 -3.71 3.40 8.82
N VAL A 35 -2.95 2.82 9.76
CA VAL A 35 -2.58 3.49 11.02
C VAL A 35 -1.75 4.74 10.75
N PHE A 36 -0.88 4.76 9.74
CA PHE A 36 -0.14 5.97 9.38
C PHE A 36 -1.05 7.14 8.95
N HIS A 37 -2.29 6.86 8.54
CA HIS A 37 -3.28 7.85 8.13
C HIS A 37 -4.30 8.20 9.25
N PHE A 38 -3.93 7.99 10.52
CA PHE A 38 -4.79 8.24 11.69
C PHE A 38 -5.24 9.70 11.89
N TYR A 39 -4.68 10.65 11.13
CA TYR A 39 -5.07 12.06 11.19
C TYR A 39 -6.52 12.32 10.76
N ASN A 40 -7.16 11.39 10.02
CA ASN A 40 -8.57 11.47 9.66
C ASN A 40 -9.22 10.07 9.78
N PRO A 41 -10.22 9.87 10.66
CA PRO A 41 -10.83 8.56 10.88
C PRO A 41 -11.45 7.91 9.65
N ILE A 42 -12.03 8.70 8.75
CA ILE A 42 -12.59 8.21 7.49
C ILE A 42 -11.46 7.73 6.57
N TYR A 43 -10.35 8.45 6.56
CA TYR A 43 -9.18 8.11 5.74
C TYR A 43 -8.50 6.83 6.24
N VAL A 44 -8.54 6.53 7.54
CA VAL A 44 -8.02 5.26 8.08
C VAL A 44 -8.70 4.07 7.41
N ILE A 45 -10.03 4.12 7.27
CA ILE A 45 -10.82 3.05 6.64
C ILE A 45 -10.45 2.93 5.16
N TYR A 46 -10.44 4.04 4.42
CA TYR A 46 -10.06 4.03 3.00
C TYR A 46 -8.61 3.58 2.77
N ALA A 47 -7.69 4.05 3.61
CA ALA A 47 -6.28 3.67 3.57
C ALA A 47 -6.10 2.18 3.85
N PHE A 48 -6.89 1.56 4.71
CA PHE A 48 -6.84 0.11 4.92
C PHE A 48 -7.15 -0.67 3.64
N PHE A 49 -8.25 -0.35 2.95
CA PHE A 49 -8.62 -1.02 1.71
C PHE A 49 -7.65 -0.71 0.55
N ALA A 50 -7.21 0.54 0.42
CA ALA A 50 -6.17 0.91 -0.54
C ALA A 50 -4.85 0.17 -0.26
N GLY A 51 -4.44 0.09 1.01
CA GLY A 51 -3.27 -0.64 1.48
C GLY A 51 -3.35 -2.14 1.18
N MET A 52 -4.53 -2.77 1.33
CA MET A 52 -4.77 -4.16 0.93
C MET A 52 -4.58 -4.34 -0.58
N MET A 53 -5.14 -3.44 -1.39
CA MET A 53 -4.97 -3.45 -2.85
C MET A 53 -3.49 -3.29 -3.25
N PHE A 54 -2.78 -2.34 -2.65
CA PHE A 54 -1.35 -2.12 -2.88
C PHE A 54 -0.51 -3.33 -2.44
N GLY A 55 -0.83 -3.94 -1.29
CA GLY A 55 -0.20 -5.17 -0.84
C GLY A 55 -0.40 -6.32 -1.84
N TYR A 56 -1.61 -6.47 -2.39
CA TYR A 56 -1.89 -7.45 -3.43
C TYR A 56 -1.11 -7.19 -4.72
N PHE A 57 -1.09 -5.95 -5.22
CA PHE A 57 -0.28 -5.57 -6.39
C PHE A 57 1.21 -5.83 -6.17
N TYR A 58 1.70 -5.55 -4.97
CA TYR A 58 3.07 -5.91 -4.60
C TYR A 58 3.28 -7.43 -4.61
N PHE A 59 2.30 -8.20 -4.14
CA PHE A 59 2.41 -9.65 -4.06
C PHE A 59 2.49 -10.32 -5.43
N ILE A 60 1.68 -9.90 -6.41
CA ILE A 60 1.64 -10.49 -7.76
C ILE A 60 2.83 -10.10 -8.66
N ARG A 61 3.83 -9.41 -8.12
CA ARG A 61 5.01 -8.95 -8.86
C ARG A 61 5.86 -10.12 -9.37
N THR A 62 6.52 -9.93 -10.51
CA THR A 62 7.54 -10.86 -11.01
C THR A 62 8.93 -10.61 -10.43
N THR A 63 9.23 -9.35 -10.08
CA THR A 63 10.48 -8.95 -9.40
C THR A 63 10.17 -7.89 -8.36
N VAL A 64 11.04 -7.75 -7.36
CA VAL A 64 10.93 -6.73 -6.29
C VAL A 64 10.70 -5.34 -6.88
N TRP A 65 11.57 -4.91 -7.80
CA TRP A 65 11.48 -3.59 -8.42
C TRP A 65 10.21 -3.40 -9.26
N ARG A 66 9.75 -4.43 -9.99
CA ARG A 66 8.47 -4.36 -10.70
C ARG A 66 7.29 -4.22 -9.73
N GLY A 67 7.35 -4.84 -8.56
CA GLY A 67 6.34 -4.66 -7.51
C GLY A 67 6.34 -3.24 -6.94
N VAL A 68 7.53 -2.69 -6.65
CA VAL A 68 7.66 -1.30 -6.19
C VAL A 68 7.10 -0.33 -7.23
N LEU A 69 7.48 -0.49 -8.50
CA LEU A 69 6.99 0.38 -9.58
C LEU A 69 5.48 0.25 -9.78
N LEU A 70 4.94 -0.97 -9.81
CA LEU A 70 3.51 -1.21 -9.97
C LEU A 70 2.70 -0.52 -8.86
N VAL A 71 3.10 -0.70 -7.60
CA VAL A 71 2.43 -0.04 -6.47
C VAL A 71 2.61 1.46 -6.53
N PHE A 72 3.82 1.95 -6.83
CA PHE A 72 4.08 3.39 -6.92
C PHE A 72 3.15 4.06 -7.94
N PHE A 73 3.02 3.48 -9.15
CA PHE A 73 2.12 4.03 -10.16
C PHE A 73 0.65 3.88 -9.76
N ALA A 74 0.23 2.71 -9.25
CA ALA A 74 -1.15 2.54 -8.79
C ALA A 74 -1.52 3.55 -7.69
N HIS A 75 -0.62 3.79 -6.75
CA HIS A 75 -0.79 4.75 -5.68
C HIS A 75 -0.78 6.19 -6.20
N PHE A 76 0.12 6.52 -7.14
CA PHE A 76 0.12 7.82 -7.81
C PHE A 76 -1.20 8.10 -8.53
N PHE A 77 -1.72 7.13 -9.29
CA PHE A 77 -3.01 7.25 -9.98
C PHE A 77 -4.17 7.37 -9.00
N TYR A 78 -4.20 6.55 -7.94
CA TYR A 78 -5.22 6.64 -6.88
C TYR A 78 -5.24 8.05 -6.26
N ASN A 79 -4.09 8.58 -5.85
CA ASN A 79 -4.02 9.91 -5.25
C ASN A 79 -4.39 11.01 -6.25
N SER A 80 -4.00 10.87 -7.51
CA SER A 80 -4.35 11.83 -8.56
C SER A 80 -5.85 11.85 -8.81
N LEU A 81 -6.51 10.68 -8.84
CA LEU A 81 -7.97 10.59 -8.99
C LEU A 81 -8.68 11.22 -7.80
N VAL A 82 -8.27 10.88 -6.57
CA VAL A 82 -8.83 11.47 -5.35
C VAL A 82 -8.66 12.99 -5.37
N PHE A 83 -7.47 13.49 -5.72
CA PHE A 83 -7.21 14.92 -5.85
C PHE A 83 -8.16 15.56 -6.88
N LEU A 84 -8.30 14.97 -8.07
CA LEU A 84 -9.16 15.51 -9.13
C LEU A 84 -10.64 15.57 -8.75
N VAL A 85 -11.18 14.55 -8.07
CA VAL A 85 -12.60 14.52 -7.67
C VAL A 85 -12.89 15.33 -6.41
N THR A 86 -11.85 15.77 -5.70
CA THR A 86 -11.95 16.61 -4.49
C THR A 86 -11.54 18.06 -4.76
N LEU A 87 -11.16 18.40 -6.00
CA LEU A 87 -10.95 19.77 -6.43
C LEU A 87 -12.27 20.57 -6.27
N PRO A 88 -12.23 21.74 -5.63
CA PRO A 88 -13.38 22.62 -5.50
C PRO A 88 -13.80 23.25 -6.83
#